data_AF-A0A7J9ZPV6-F1
#
_entry.id   AF-A0A7J9ZPV6-F1
#
_cell.length_a   1.000
_cell.length_b   1.000
_cell.length_c   1.000
_cell.angle_alpha   90.00
_cell.angle_beta   90.00
_cell.angle_gamma   90.00
#
_symmetry.space_group_name_H-M   'P 1'
#
loop_
_entity.id
_entity.type
_entity.pdbx_description
1 polymer ?
#
loop_
_entity_poly.entity_id
_entity_poly.type
_entity_poly.pdbx_seq_one_letter_code
_entity_poly.pdbx_strand_id
1 'polypeptide(L)' 'MFFRPIECPVCDLCESCAATEDLDVFEADSLVGTLCVTLCGSCHRMVLVPALSVGDAVRHVCAHAEHVAAAQQPRGQLR' A
#
# COMPACT_ATOMS: atom_id res chain seq x y z
N MET A 1 -5.40 -17.65 -5.75
CA MET A 1 -4.73 -16.65 -4.89
C MET A 1 -5.81 -16.04 -4.02
N PHE A 2 -5.72 -16.22 -2.69
CA PHE A 2 -6.68 -15.65 -1.75
C PHE A 2 -6.11 -14.32 -1.28
N PHE A 3 -6.63 -13.20 -1.80
CA PHE A 3 -6.33 -11.88 -1.27
C PHE A 3 -7.07 -11.73 0.06
N ARG A 4 -6.34 -11.64 1.18
CA ARG A 4 -6.90 -11.16 2.43
C ARG A 4 -6.89 -9.63 2.35
N PRO A 5 -8.02 -8.93 2.55
CA PRO A 5 -8.01 -7.48 2.60
C PRO A 5 -7.16 -7.05 3.79
N ILE A 6 -6.01 -6.44 3.50
CA ILE A 6 -5.19 -5.73 4.48
C ILE A 6 -5.62 -4.28 4.36
N GLU A 7 -6.14 -3.69 5.44
CA GLU A 7 -6.56 -2.29 5.47
C GLU A 7 -5.32 -1.39 5.61
N CYS A 8 -4.45 -1.38 4.59
CA CYS A 8 -3.42 -0.35 4.45
C CYS A 8 -4.12 1.02 4.27
N PRO A 9 -3.68 2.09 4.94
CA PRO A 9 -4.24 3.42 4.76
C PRO A 9 -4.13 3.91 3.31
N VAL A 10 -5.22 4.48 2.80
CA VAL A 10 -5.25 5.17 1.51
C VAL A 10 -4.71 6.58 1.71
N CYS A 11 -3.80 7.02 0.85
CA CYS A 11 -3.33 8.41 0.83
C CYS A 11 -4.37 9.34 0.17
N ASP A 12 -4.26 10.64 0.42
CA ASP A 12 -5.15 11.64 -0.19
C ASP A 12 -4.87 11.87 -1.70
N LEU A 13 -3.78 11.31 -2.22
CA LEU A 13 -3.30 11.50 -3.58
C LEU A 13 -2.85 10.17 -4.19
N CYS A 14 -3.12 10.00 -5.48
CA CYS A 14 -2.52 8.96 -6.31
C CYS A 14 -1.02 9.18 -6.40
N GLU A 15 -0.23 8.18 -6.01
CA GLU A 15 1.23 8.28 -5.96
C GLU A 15 1.89 8.35 -7.34
N SER A 16 1.16 8.00 -8.42
CA SER A 16 1.67 8.09 -9.79
C SER A 16 1.33 9.38 -10.52
N CYS A 17 0.16 9.98 -10.27
CA CYS A 17 -0.29 11.17 -11.02
C CYS A 17 -0.84 12.31 -10.16
N ALA A 18 -0.84 12.16 -8.83
CA ALA A 18 -1.37 13.12 -7.87
C ALA A 18 -2.88 13.45 -8.00
N ALA A 19 -3.67 12.61 -8.68
CA ALA A 19 -5.13 12.70 -8.66
C ALA A 19 -5.67 12.48 -7.22
N THR A 20 -6.78 13.13 -6.88
CA THR A 20 -7.43 13.05 -5.55
C THR A 20 -8.70 12.19 -5.52
N GLU A 21 -9.11 11.66 -6.68
CA GLU A 21 -10.37 10.93 -6.86
C GLU A 21 -10.11 9.49 -7.29
N ASP A 22 -11.09 8.61 -7.04
CA ASP A 22 -11.05 7.18 -7.43
C ASP A 22 -9.83 6.45 -6.86
N LEU A 23 -9.45 6.78 -5.61
CA LEU A 23 -8.27 6.28 -4.93
C LEU A 23 -8.55 4.97 -4.21
N ASP A 24 -7.65 4.01 -4.39
CA ASP A 24 -7.64 2.74 -3.67
C ASP A 24 -6.19 2.31 -3.41
N VAL A 25 -6.01 1.37 -2.48
CA VAL A 25 -4.69 0.84 -2.10
C VAL A 25 -4.45 -0.51 -2.75
N PHE A 26 -3.27 -0.64 -3.35
CA PHE A 26 -2.83 -1.84 -4.03
C PHE A 26 -1.52 -2.33 -3.45
N GLU A 27 -1.40 -3.65 -3.29
CA GLU A 27 -0.13 -4.29 -3.00
C GLU A 27 0.69 -4.42 -4.29
N ALA A 28 1.97 -4.08 -4.20
CA ALA A 28 2.94 -4.22 -5.27
C ALA A 28 4.22 -4.85 -4.73
N ASP A 29 4.81 -5.76 -5.51
CA ASP A 29 6.12 -6.32 -5.20
C ASP A 29 7.23 -5.43 -5.77
N SER A 30 8.23 -5.16 -4.93
CA SER A 30 9.46 -4.46 -5.32
C SER A 30 10.69 -5.31 -5.02
N LEU A 31 11.86 -4.85 -5.48
CA LEU A 31 13.14 -5.49 -5.19
C LEU A 31 13.48 -5.53 -3.69
N VAL A 32 12.85 -4.67 -2.88
CA VAL A 32 13.10 -4.57 -1.43
C VAL A 32 11.97 -5.16 -0.58
N GLY A 33 10.90 -5.67 -1.20
CA GLY A 33 9.76 -6.29 -0.51
C GLY A 33 8.40 -5.88 -1.09
N THR A 34 7.34 -6.43 -0.52
CA THR A 34 5.95 -6.07 -0.82
C THR A 34 5.56 -4.78 -0.11
N LEU A 35 4.90 -3.90 -0.83
CA LEU A 35 4.53 -2.57 -0.36
C LEU A 35 3.12 -2.18 -0.81
N CYS A 36 2.49 -1.26 -0.06
CA CYS A 36 1.20 -0.66 -0.41
C CYS A 36 1.42 0.66 -1.16
N VAL A 37 0.71 0.85 -2.28
CA VAL A 37 0.63 2.12 -3.01
C VAL A 37 -0.82 2.56 -3.18
N THR A 38 -1.05 3.86 -3.05
CA THR A 38 -2.34 4.49 -3.36
C THR A 38 -2.36 4.92 -4.82
N LEU A 39 -3.29 4.37 -5.61
CA LEU A 39 -3.45 4.69 -7.02
C LEU A 39 -4.89 5.05 -7.34
N CYS A 40 -5.07 5.96 -8.30
CA CYS A 40 -6.38 6.12 -8.92
C CYS A 40 -6.68 4.94 -9.85
N GLY A 41 -7.95 4.62 -10.07
CA GLY A 41 -8.35 3.50 -10.91
C GLY A 41 -7.76 3.54 -12.34
N SER A 42 -7.51 4.73 -12.89
CA SER A 42 -6.85 4.89 -14.18
C SER A 42 -5.37 4.48 -14.16
N CYS A 43 -4.60 4.92 -13.15
CA CYS A 43 -3.19 4.52 -13.01
C CYS A 43 -3.05 3.02 -12.74
N HIS A 44 -3.93 2.45 -11.92
CA HIS A 44 -3.96 1.01 -11.68
C HIS A 44 -4.23 0.22 -12.97
N ARG A 45 -5.25 0.59 -13.76
CA ARG A 45 -5.58 -0.08 -15.04
C ARG A 45 -4.45 0.00 -16.07
N MET A 46 -3.69 1.11 -16.07
CA MET A 46 -2.55 1.29 -16.97
C MET A 46 -1.25 0.66 -16.45
N VAL A 47 -1.29 0.05 -15.26
CA VAL A 47 -0.11 -0.52 -14.57
C VAL A 47 1.00 0.53 -14.42
N LEU A 48 0.59 1.78 -14.12
CA LEU A 48 1.53 2.85 -13.82
C LEU A 48 1.99 2.69 -12.38
N VAL A 49 3.25 2.34 -12.21
CA VAL A 49 3.90 2.21 -10.90
C VAL A 49 4.49 3.57 -10.51
N PRO A 50 4.31 4.04 -9.26
CA PRO A 50 4.92 5.28 -8.82
C PRO A 50 6.44 5.19 -8.88
N ALA A 51 7.08 6.30 -9.27
CA ALA A 51 8.53 6.41 -9.31
C ALA A 51 9.06 6.65 -7.89
N LEU A 52 9.29 5.58 -7.14
CA LEU A 52 9.82 5.63 -5.79
C LEU A 52 11.34 5.59 -5.80
N SER A 53 11.97 6.41 -4.95
CA SER A 53 13.38 6.19 -4.60
C SER A 53 13.51 4.89 -3.80
N VAL A 54 14.71 4.29 -3.75
CA VAL A 54 14.94 3.09 -2.93
C VAL A 54 14.60 3.34 -1.46
N GLY A 55 14.93 4.54 -0.94
CA GLY A 55 14.60 4.93 0.43
C GLY A 55 13.09 4.98 0.66
N ASP A 56 12.33 5.53 -0.28
CA ASP A 56 10.87 5.57 -0.18
C ASP A 56 10.26 4.18 -0.30
N ALA A 57 10.75 3.34 -1.23
CA ALA A 57 10.30 1.95 -1.35
C ALA A 57 10.50 1.19 -0.04
N VAL A 58 11.65 1.33 0.63
CA VAL A 58 11.90 0.73 1.95
C VAL A 58 10.91 1.24 3.00
N ARG A 59 10.62 2.55 3.02
CA ARG A 59 9.63 3.12 3.95
C ARG A 59 8.23 2.53 3.72
N HIS A 60 7.82 2.37 2.46
CA HIS A 60 6.53 1.76 2.13
C HIS A 60 6.47 0.27 2.54
N VAL A 61 7.56 -0.49 2.33
CA VAL A 61 7.65 -1.88 2.80
C VAL A 61 7.53 -1.96 4.32
N CYS A 62 8.23 -1.10 5.06
CA CYS A 62 8.13 -1.05 6.52
C CYS A 62 6.71 -0.70 6.99
N ALA A 63 6.09 0.33 6.39
CA ALA A 63 4.72 0.73 6.71
C ALA A 63 3.72 -0.40 6.43
N HIS A 64 3.85 -1.07 5.28
CA HIS A 64 3.04 -2.25 4.96
C HIS A 64 3.19 -3.33 6.04
N ALA A 65 4.41 -3.70 6.43
CA ALA A 65 4.66 -4.69 7.47
C ALA A 65 4.03 -4.31 8.82
N GLU A 66 4.07 -3.03 9.19
CA GLU A 66 3.43 -2.51 10.42
C GLU A 66 1.90 -2.67 10.36
N HIS A 67 1.27 -2.30 9.25
CA HIS A 67 -0.19 -2.44 9.07
C HIS A 67 -0.62 -3.91 9.10
N VAL A 68 0.13 -4.79 8.43
CA VAL A 68 -0.13 -6.24 8.44
C VAL A 68 0.00 -6.80 9.85
N ALA A 69 1.06 -6.44 10.57
CA ALA A 69 1.27 -6.89 11.94
C ALA A 69 0.14 -6.40 12.86
N ALA A 70 -0.27 -5.14 12.75
CA ALA A 70 -1.39 -4.58 13.52
C ALA A 70 -2.72 -5.28 13.21
N ALA A 71 -3.00 -5.56 11.94
CA ALA A 71 -4.21 -6.29 11.53
C ALA A 71 -4.22 -7.76 12.01
N GLN A 72 -3.05 -8.35 12.21
CA GLN A 72 -2.89 -9.72 12.71
C GLN A 72 -2.91 -9.81 14.24
N GLN A 73 -2.86 -8.68 14.97
CA GLN A 73 -3.01 -8.71 16.43
C GLN A 73 -4.45 -9.10 16.80
N PRO A 74 -4.66 -10.17 17.58
CA PRO A 74 -6.00 -10.54 18.03
C PRO A 74 -6.58 -9.42 18.91
N ARG A 75 -7.81 -8.98 18.61
CA ARG A 75 -8.63 -8.00 19.37
C ARG A 75 -9.01 -8.45 20.79
N GLY A 76 -8.09 -9.04 21.57
CA GLY A 76 -8.42 -9.72 22.82
C GLY A 76 -7.29 -9.87 23.83
N GLN A 77 -6.20 -9.10 23.75
CA GLN A 77 -5.17 -9.10 24.79
C GLN A 77 -5.03 -7.73 25.45
N LEU A 78 -6.13 -7.25 26.02
CA LEU A 78 -6.07 -6.30 27.13
C LEU A 78 -5.54 -7.08 28.35
N ARG A 79 -4.31 -6.79 28.75
CA ARG A 79 -3.79 -7.08 30.08
C ARG A 79 -3.95 -5.87 30.96
#